data_AF-A0AAV8ZVS4-F1
#
_entry.id   AF-A0AAV8ZVS4-F1
#
_cell.length_a   1.000
_cell.length_b   1.000
_cell.length_c   1.000
_cell.angle_alpha   90.00
_cell.angle_beta   90.00
_cell.angle_gamma   90.00
#
_symmetry.space_group_name_H-M   'P 1'
#
loop_
_entity.id
_entity.type
_entity.pdbx_description
1 polymer ?
#
loop_
_entity_poly.entity_id
_entity_poly.type
_entity_poly.pdbx_seq_one_letter_code
_entity_poly.pdbx_strand_id
1 'polypeptide(L)'
;MDDFYVNDMLSGTSTREEAIIMGNEVSTILKSDGMHLRKWISNDAVVIRQINEGDCNSEAFHFGKNDSNKTLGLYWSFQKDAFMYSINFSSVNVNTKRSIRYIKDL
;
A
#
# COMPACT_ATOMS: atom_id res chain seq x y z
N MET A 1 -0.14 18.72 -11.07
CA MET A 1 0.96 18.13 -10.29
C MET A 1 0.30 17.29 -9.21
N ASP A 2 -0.68 16.47 -9.60
CA ASP A 2 -1.75 16.05 -8.68
C ASP A 2 -1.55 14.61 -8.20
N ASP A 3 -0.61 13.91 -8.84
CA ASP A 3 -0.27 12.51 -8.60
C ASP A 3 0.83 12.33 -7.55
N PHE A 4 1.43 13.43 -7.06
CA PHE A 4 2.46 13.39 -6.01
C PHE A 4 1.88 13.83 -4.66
N TYR A 5 2.04 12.96 -3.67
CA TYR A 5 1.84 13.30 -2.27
C TYR A 5 3.17 13.20 -1.51
N VAL A 6 3.77 14.36 -1.24
CA VAL A 6 5.09 14.49 -0.59
C VAL A 6 6.16 13.71 -1.36
N ASN A 7 6.52 12.49 -0.92
CA ASN A 7 7.55 11.66 -1.53
C ASN A 7 6.97 10.48 -2.32
N ASP A 8 5.66 10.27 -2.26
CA ASP A 8 4.99 9.14 -2.88
C ASP A 8 4.24 9.61 -4.14
N MET A 9 4.40 8.85 -5.23
CA MET A 9 3.63 9.05 -6.45
C MET A 9 2.53 8.00 -6.53
N LEU A 10 1.30 8.44 -6.81
CA LEU A 10 0.17 7.59 -7.11
C LEU A 10 -0.50 8.09 -8.38
N SER A 11 -0.43 7.28 -9.44
CA SER A 11 -1.07 7.57 -10.72
C SER A 11 -1.74 6.32 -11.28
N GLY A 12 -2.63 6.50 -12.25
CA GLY A 12 -3.37 5.42 -12.89
C GLY A 12 -3.68 5.73 -14.35
N THR A 13 -3.77 4.67 -15.17
CA THR A 13 -4.02 4.75 -16.62
C THR A 13 -5.14 3.80 -17.03
N SER A 14 -5.62 3.94 -18.27
CA SER A 14 -6.69 3.07 -18.80
C SER A 14 -6.13 1.75 -19.35
N THR A 15 -4.87 1.73 -19.76
CA THR A 15 -4.21 0.55 -20.34
C THR A 15 -2.87 0.24 -19.67
N ARG A 16 -2.46 -1.03 -19.78
CA ARG A 16 -1.17 -1.51 -19.28
C ARG A 16 -0.01 -0.80 -19.97
N GLU A 17 -0.11 -0.62 -21.28
CA GLU A 17 0.93 -0.03 -22.11
C GLU A 17 1.16 1.44 -21.73
N GLU A 18 0.09 2.21 -21.52
CA GLU A 18 0.17 3.57 -20.99
C GLU A 18 0.82 3.62 -19.61
N ALA A 19 0.51 2.66 -18.72
CA ALA A 19 1.11 2.61 -17.38
C ALA A 19 2.62 2.40 -17.45
N ILE A 20 3.07 1.52 -18.35
CA ILE A 20 4.50 1.23 -18.55
C ILE A 20 5.22 2.46 -19.10
N ILE A 21 4.63 3.13 -20.11
CA ILE A 21 5.20 4.34 -20.70
C ILE A 21 5.32 5.43 -19.64
N MET A 22 4.22 5.75 -18.96
CA MET A 22 4.18 6.78 -17.93
C MET A 22 5.18 6.50 -16.80
N GLY A 23 5.21 5.27 -16.28
CA GLY A 23 6.14 4.90 -15.21
C GLY A 23 7.62 5.07 -15.60
N ASN A 24 7.97 4.70 -16.83
CA ASN A 24 9.33 4.86 -17.35
C ASN A 24 9.70 6.31 -17.63
N GLU A 25 8.78 7.11 -18.18
CA GLU A 25 8.99 8.53 -18.43
C GLU A 25 9.23 9.30 -17.13
N VAL A 26 8.35 9.10 -16.14
CA VAL A 26 8.49 9.77 -14.84
C VAL A 26 9.76 9.33 -14.12
N SER A 27 10.08 8.02 -14.15
CA SER A 27 11.33 7.50 -13.58
C SER A 27 12.55 8.15 -14.21
N THR A 28 12.54 8.34 -15.53
CA THR A 28 13.64 8.97 -16.29
C THR A 28 13.81 10.44 -15.93
N ILE A 29 12.71 11.21 -15.89
CA ILE A 29 12.71 12.63 -15.55
C ILE A 29 13.20 12.86 -14.12
N LEU A 30 12.70 12.08 -13.15
CA LEU A 30 13.12 12.24 -11.76
C LEU A 30 14.58 11.83 -11.56
N LYS A 31 15.02 10.79 -12.29
CA LYS A 31 16.41 10.32 -12.23
C LYS A 31 17.38 11.37 -12.77
N SER A 32 17.02 12.16 -13.78
CA SER A 32 17.87 13.26 -14.25
C SER A 32 18.06 14.35 -13.20
N ASP A 33 17.09 14.52 -12.30
CA ASP A 33 17.15 15.48 -11.18
C ASP A 33 17.68 14.84 -9.87
N GLY A 34 18.26 13.63 -9.94
CA GLY A 34 18.84 12.93 -8.79
C GLY A 34 17.82 12.28 -7.85
N MET A 35 16.56 12.20 -8.25
CA MET A 35 15.49 11.54 -7.50
C MET A 35 15.22 10.14 -8.06
N HIS A 36 15.28 9.13 -7.21
CA HIS A 36 15.03 7.74 -7.61
C HIS A 36 13.72 7.24 -7.04
N LEU A 37 12.73 7.00 -7.91
CA LEU A 37 11.52 6.28 -7.52
C LEU A 37 11.88 4.83 -7.19
N ARG A 38 11.41 4.36 -6.03
CA ARG A 38 11.64 3.00 -5.53
C ARG A 38 10.33 2.41 -5.03
N LYS A 39 10.33 1.10 -4.76
CA LYS A 39 9.17 0.38 -4.23
C LYS A 39 7.92 0.51 -5.13
N TRP A 40 8.12 0.28 -6.42
CA TRP A 40 7.02 0.27 -7.40
C TRP A 40 5.96 -0.78 -7.05
N ILE A 41 4.69 -0.37 -7.08
CA ILE A 41 3.53 -1.21 -6.79
C ILE A 41 2.50 -1.00 -7.91
N SER A 42 1.88 -2.08 -8.36
CA SER A 42 0.80 -2.06 -9.34
C SER A 42 -0.09 -3.27 -9.13
N ASN A 43 -1.36 -3.16 -9.53
CA ASN A 43 -2.27 -4.30 -9.66
C ASN A 43 -1.84 -5.24 -10.81
N ASP A 44 -0.94 -4.80 -11.69
CA ASP A 44 -0.43 -5.57 -12.80
C ASP A 44 1.08 -5.89 -12.66
N ALA A 45 1.40 -7.17 -12.52
CA ALA A 45 2.77 -7.64 -12.36
C ALA A 45 3.65 -7.38 -13.60
N VAL A 46 3.06 -7.27 -14.80
CA VAL A 46 3.81 -6.96 -16.02
C VAL A 46 4.32 -5.53 -15.98
N VAL A 47 3.49 -4.59 -15.50
CA VAL A 47 3.86 -3.17 -15.35
C VAL A 47 5.09 -3.04 -14.44
N ILE A 48 5.08 -3.69 -13.27
CA ILE A 48 6.22 -3.65 -12.34
C ILE A 48 7.50 -4.19 -12.99
N ARG A 49 7.42 -5.34 -13.66
CA ARG A 49 8.58 -5.97 -14.30
C ARG A 49 9.21 -5.12 -15.42
N GLN A 50 8.40 -4.32 -16.10
CA GLN A 50 8.84 -3.48 -17.21
C GLN A 50 9.41 -2.14 -16.74
N ILE A 51 8.94 -1.59 -15.62
CA ILE A 51 9.45 -0.33 -15.07
C ILE A 51 10.71 -0.56 -14.21
N ASN A 52 10.79 -1.72 -13.55
CA ASN A 52 11.82 -2.01 -12.56
C ASN A 52 12.64 -3.25 -12.98
N GLU A 53 13.67 -3.03 -13.81
CA GLU A 53 14.52 -4.10 -14.35
C GLU A 53 15.37 -4.85 -13.30
N GLY A 54 15.39 -4.44 -12.02
CA GLY A 54 16.31 -5.00 -11.03
C GLY A 54 15.82 -5.14 -9.58
N ASP A 55 14.72 -4.51 -9.20
CA ASP A 55 14.31 -4.39 -7.79
C ASP A 55 12.87 -4.88 -7.59
N CYS A 56 12.55 -6.01 -8.22
CA CYS A 56 11.28 -6.70 -8.05
C CYS A 56 11.24 -7.38 -6.67
N ASN A 57 11.20 -6.60 -5.60
CA ASN A 57 10.80 -7.09 -4.29
C ASN A 57 9.30 -7.43 -4.36
N SER A 58 9.03 -8.66 -4.79
CA SER A 58 7.72 -9.31 -4.86
C SER A 58 7.04 -9.46 -3.50
N GLU A 59 7.70 -9.03 -2.42
CA GLU A 59 7.07 -8.90 -1.11
C GLU A 59 6.11 -7.73 -1.16
N ALA A 60 4.87 -8.08 -1.50
CA ALA A 60 3.68 -7.29 -1.32
C ALA A 60 3.90 -6.13 -0.36
N PHE A 61 3.91 -4.91 -0.90
CA PHE A 61 3.84 -3.72 -0.07
C PHE A 61 2.51 -3.77 0.66
N HIS A 62 2.57 -4.16 1.92
CA HIS A 62 1.41 -4.17 2.78
C HIS A 62 1.32 -2.79 3.40
N PHE A 63 0.45 -1.96 2.85
CA PHE A 63 0.02 -0.75 3.54
C PHE A 63 -0.42 -1.16 4.95
N GLY A 64 0.33 -0.78 5.99
CA GLY A 64 -0.07 -0.99 7.38
C GLY A 64 -0.08 -2.45 7.91
N LYS A 65 0.77 -3.38 7.42
CA LYS A 65 0.84 -4.72 8.06
C LYS A 65 1.35 -4.68 9.49
N ASN A 66 2.26 -3.75 9.82
CA ASN A 66 2.87 -3.62 11.14
C ASN A 66 2.94 -2.20 11.68
N ASP A 67 2.49 -1.19 10.92
CA ASP A 67 2.44 0.16 11.46
C ASP A 67 1.16 0.33 12.29
N SER A 68 1.36 0.64 13.56
CA SER A 68 0.37 1.24 14.46
C SER A 68 -0.27 2.52 13.90
N ASN A 69 0.16 3.00 12.72
CA ASN A 69 -0.38 4.12 11.96
C ASN A 69 -1.55 3.71 11.06
N LYS A 70 -2.48 2.92 11.60
CA LYS A 70 -3.76 2.62 10.95
C LYS A 70 -4.73 3.78 11.17
N THR A 71 -4.77 4.73 10.25
CA THR A 71 -5.94 5.61 10.13
C THR A 71 -7.03 4.77 9.47
N LEU A 72 -8.00 4.28 10.26
CA LEU A 72 -9.13 3.40 9.86
C LEU A 72 -8.83 1.89 9.64
N GLY A 73 -7.56 1.46 9.63
CA GLY A 73 -7.22 0.03 9.56
C GLY A 73 -7.45 -0.64 8.20
N LEU A 74 -7.58 0.16 7.15
CA LEU A 74 -7.67 -0.26 5.76
C LEU A 74 -6.28 -0.48 5.16
N TYR A 75 -6.17 -1.43 4.22
CA TYR A 75 -4.99 -1.68 3.40
C TYR A 75 -5.40 -2.00 1.97
N TRP A 76 -4.63 -1.56 0.98
CA TRP A 76 -4.88 -1.93 -0.42
C TRP A 76 -4.23 -3.27 -0.77
N SER A 77 -5.02 -4.21 -1.26
CA SER A 77 -4.54 -5.44 -1.88
C SER A 77 -4.40 -5.20 -3.37
N PHE A 78 -3.22 -4.78 -3.81
CA PHE A 78 -2.92 -4.48 -5.22
C PHE A 78 -3.26 -5.67 -6.14
N GLN A 79 -2.98 -6.91 -5.74
CA GLN A 79 -3.31 -8.11 -6.53
C GLN A 79 -4.81 -8.29 -6.79
N LYS A 80 -5.66 -7.82 -5.87
CA LYS A 80 -7.12 -7.93 -5.97
C LYS A 80 -7.78 -6.62 -6.39
N ASP A 81 -6.96 -5.58 -6.55
CA ASP A 81 -7.40 -4.20 -6.73
C ASP A 81 -8.52 -3.78 -5.76
N ALA A 82 -8.32 -4.08 -4.47
CA ALA A 82 -9.36 -3.89 -3.46
C ALA A 82 -8.81 -3.35 -2.14
N PHE A 83 -9.53 -2.42 -1.51
CA PHE A 83 -9.29 -2.05 -0.13
C PHE A 83 -9.85 -3.13 0.81
N MET A 84 -9.02 -3.56 1.74
CA MET A 84 -9.30 -4.62 2.70
C MET A 84 -9.10 -4.09 4.12
N TYR A 85 -9.76 -4.70 5.09
CA TYR A 85 -9.52 -4.49 6.51
C TYR A 85 -9.49 -5.84 7.22
N SER A 86 -8.83 -5.90 8.37
CA SER A 86 -8.77 -7.11 9.20
C SER A 86 -9.39 -6.82 10.55
N ILE A 87 -10.41 -7.59 10.92
CA ILE A 87 -10.95 -7.62 12.28
C ILE A 87 -10.33 -8.82 12.98
N ASN A 88 -9.63 -8.57 14.08
CA ASN A 88 -9.29 -9.64 15.02
C ASN A 88 -10.43 -9.78 16.02
N PHE A 89 -11.25 -10.81 15.87
CA PHE A 89 -12.14 -11.24 16.93
C PHE A 89 -11.29 -11.99 17.96
N SER A 90 -10.66 -11.26 18.88
CA SER A 90 -10.24 -11.87 20.14
C SER A 90 -11.49 -12.52 20.74
N SER A 91 -11.38 -13.80 21.08
CA SER A 91 -12.49 -14.64 21.53
C SER A 91 -13.39 -13.83 22.46
N VAL A 92 -14.67 -13.75 22.09
CA VAL A 92 -15.69 -13.11 22.92
C VAL A 92 -15.78 -13.96 24.19
N ASN A 93 -14.95 -13.65 25.18
CA ASN A 93 -15.36 -13.83 26.56
C ASN A 93 -16.63 -13.02 26.66
N VAL A 94 -17.76 -13.70 26.88
CA VAL A 94 -19.05 -13.08 27.07
C VAL A 94 -18.87 -12.00 28.12
N ASN A 95 -18.75 -10.76 27.67
CA ASN A 95 -18.50 -9.64 28.54
C ASN A 95 -19.82 -9.33 29.22
N THR A 96 -20.07 -10.02 30.31
CA THR A 96 -21.15 -9.66 31.21
C THR A 96 -20.82 -8.30 31.82
N LYS A 97 -21.84 -7.55 32.22
CA LYS A 97 -21.65 -6.27 32.94
C LYS A 97 -20.71 -6.38 34.17
N ARG A 98 -20.47 -7.61 34.66
CA ARG A 98 -19.58 -7.94 35.77
C ARG A 98 -18.10 -8.02 35.38
N SER A 99 -17.72 -8.46 34.17
CA SER A 99 -16.30 -8.62 33.80
C SER A 99 -15.59 -7.29 33.52
N ILE A 100 -16.31 -6.28 33.03
CA ILE A 100 -15.75 -4.96 32.70
C ILE A 100 -15.38 -4.14 33.95
N ARG A 101 -15.99 -4.41 35.12
CA ARG A 101 -15.71 -3.66 36.35
C ARG A 101 -14.30 -3.93 36.90
N TYR A 102 -13.79 -5.15 36.74
CA TYR A 102 -12.48 -5.55 37.25
C TYR A 102 -11.29 -4.98 36.47
N ILE A 103 -11.51 -4.50 35.24
CA ILE A 103 -10.43 -3.95 34.39
C ILE A 103 -10.18 -2.46 34.69
N LYS A 104 -11.11 -1.76 35.36
CA LYS A 104 -10.97 -0.33 35.69
C LYS A 104 -10.28 -0.03 37.02
N ASP A 105 -10.05 -1.05 37.84
CA ASP A 105 -9.47 -0.90 39.18
C ASP A 105 -7.98 -1.36 39.24
N LEU A 106 -7.29 -1.34 38.09
CA LEU A 106 -5.86 -1.60 37.91
C LEU A 106 -5.18 -0.39 37.27
#